data_AF-A0A7J6TDH5-F1
#
_entry.id   AF-A0A7J6TDH5-F1
#
_cell.length_a   1.000
_cell.length_b   1.000
_cell.length_c   1.000
_cell.angle_alpha   90.00
_cell.angle_beta   90.00
_cell.angle_gamma   90.00
#
_symmetry.space_group_name_H-M   'P 1'
#
loop_
_entity.id
_entity.type
_entity.pdbx_description
1 polymer ?
#
loop_
_entity_poly.entity_id
_entity_poly.type
_entity_poly.pdbx_seq_one_letter_code
_entity_poly.pdbx_strand_id
1 'polypeptide(L)'
;WFATSLKLARLYLAKGQTDRMKKVLAELHSHVEECDYNGDEGAKSAKLLDVYSLELQVAVAEKDNARVRGIYPKTLSLTHTIADPRNVAVIRESGGKLFMAERRWNDAYNEFFESFKNYQEAGNTRAKTILKYVVLASMLSLSDINPFDSREAKVYQNDPEVTAMSELRRVYEAGDVKALSRLLHSNASITRDAFIKEYVAILLLNVRLKVLETMVRPYRRVGLGSLAESLCMPEDELRTLVVRLIVEGRIEGGRITVVNDESVLEVPSKLERAASCASSAHYDAIRNWLNAANKLSEMCSAMVASLPASEKDTEEDGRARQQHPRRAGQAGHYQRHYEGAPRRYQGGRTRQQPAESSASEVVPSPSSATSVDDDGDIVMNAGVDNASLSAPRR
;
A
#
# COMPACT_ATOMS: atom_id res chain seq x y z
N TRP A 1 -20.98 -43.33 -16.80
CA TRP A 1 -20.83 -43.17 -15.35
C TRP A 1 -20.14 -41.85 -14.98
N PHE A 2 -18.85 -41.63 -15.30
CA PHE A 2 -18.10 -40.41 -14.92
C PHE A 2 -18.86 -39.09 -15.13
N ALA A 3 -19.36 -38.82 -16.34
CA ALA A 3 -20.08 -37.56 -16.64
C ALA A 3 -21.40 -37.37 -15.87
N THR A 4 -22.10 -38.45 -15.48
CA THR A 4 -23.29 -38.37 -14.62
C THR A 4 -22.91 -38.08 -13.18
N SER A 5 -21.83 -38.70 -12.67
CA SER A 5 -21.28 -38.41 -11.34
C SER A 5 -20.74 -36.97 -11.26
N LEU A 6 -20.08 -36.46 -12.31
CA LEU A 6 -19.63 -35.07 -12.43
C LEU A 6 -20.81 -34.07 -12.41
N LYS A 7 -21.93 -34.41 -13.05
CA LYS A 7 -23.15 -33.57 -13.03
C LYS A 7 -23.85 -33.60 -11.68
N LEU A 8 -23.89 -34.76 -11.01
CA LEU A 8 -24.37 -34.90 -9.62
C LEU A 8 -23.51 -34.11 -8.64
N ALA A 9 -22.19 -34.17 -8.79
CA ALA A 9 -21.22 -33.40 -8.03
C ALA A 9 -21.44 -31.88 -8.15
N ARG A 10 -21.62 -31.37 -9.38
CA ARG A 10 -21.99 -29.96 -9.64
C ARG A 10 -23.33 -29.58 -8.99
N LEU A 11 -24.30 -30.49 -8.90
CA LEU A 11 -25.58 -30.28 -8.20
C LEU A 11 -25.43 -30.28 -6.66
N TYR A 12 -24.55 -31.10 -6.07
CA TYR A 12 -24.28 -31.04 -4.63
C TYR A 12 -23.56 -29.75 -4.24
N LEU A 13 -22.61 -29.27 -5.05
CA LEU A 13 -21.94 -27.98 -4.87
C LEU A 13 -22.96 -26.82 -4.92
N ALA A 14 -23.87 -26.81 -5.90
CA ALA A 14 -24.95 -25.82 -6.00
C ALA A 14 -25.95 -25.87 -4.83
N LYS A 15 -26.01 -26.98 -4.08
CA LYS A 15 -26.80 -27.15 -2.86
C LYS A 15 -25.99 -26.99 -1.56
N GLY A 16 -24.70 -26.67 -1.64
CA GLY A 16 -23.81 -26.53 -0.48
C GLY A 16 -23.52 -27.83 0.29
N GLN A 17 -23.78 -29.01 -0.28
CA GLN A 17 -23.67 -30.31 0.42
C GLN A 17 -22.25 -30.89 0.30
N THR A 18 -21.27 -30.23 0.92
CA THR A 18 -19.84 -30.57 0.76
C THR A 18 -19.46 -31.97 1.25
N ASP A 19 -20.09 -32.50 2.30
CA ASP A 19 -19.80 -33.85 2.82
C ASP A 19 -20.19 -34.96 1.84
N ARG A 20 -21.33 -34.81 1.15
CA ARG A 20 -21.77 -35.75 0.10
C ARG A 20 -20.90 -35.61 -1.14
N MET A 21 -20.55 -34.37 -1.46
CA MET A 21 -19.62 -34.05 -2.56
C MET A 21 -18.23 -34.68 -2.34
N LYS A 22 -17.68 -34.67 -1.12
CA LYS A 22 -16.41 -35.33 -0.77
C LYS A 22 -16.41 -36.83 -1.06
N LYS A 23 -17.53 -37.53 -0.84
CA LYS A 23 -17.66 -38.97 -1.16
C LYS A 23 -17.65 -39.20 -2.68
N VAL A 24 -18.46 -38.44 -3.43
CA VAL A 24 -18.49 -38.52 -4.90
C VAL A 24 -17.14 -38.13 -5.51
N LEU A 25 -16.39 -37.18 -4.92
CA LEU A 25 -15.02 -36.86 -5.34
C LEU A 25 -14.04 -38.02 -5.13
N ALA A 26 -14.15 -38.78 -4.03
CA ALA A 26 -13.32 -39.96 -3.81
C ALA A 26 -13.64 -41.07 -4.83
N GLU A 27 -14.93 -41.32 -5.10
CA GLU A 27 -15.38 -42.25 -6.15
C GLU A 27 -14.89 -41.81 -7.55
N LEU A 28 -14.89 -40.50 -7.84
CA LEU A 28 -14.39 -39.93 -9.10
C LEU A 28 -12.87 -40.04 -9.24
N HIS A 29 -12.10 -39.80 -8.17
CA HIS A 29 -10.63 -39.99 -8.17
C HIS A 29 -10.27 -41.47 -8.37
N SER A 30 -10.87 -42.38 -7.62
CA SER A 30 -10.65 -43.84 -7.76
C SER A 30 -10.90 -44.29 -9.21
N HIS A 31 -12.00 -43.86 -9.83
CA HIS A 31 -12.31 -44.17 -11.23
C HIS A 31 -11.33 -43.56 -12.26
N VAL A 32 -10.66 -42.45 -11.94
CA VAL A 32 -9.61 -41.83 -12.79
C VAL A 32 -8.24 -42.50 -12.59
N GLU A 33 -8.02 -43.14 -11.45
CA GLU A 33 -6.83 -43.96 -11.18
C GLU A 33 -6.97 -45.38 -11.77
N GLU A 34 -8.13 -46.03 -11.59
CA GLU A 34 -8.47 -47.39 -12.02
C GLU A 34 -8.70 -47.57 -13.54
N CYS A 35 -9.08 -46.53 -14.27
CA CYS A 35 -9.24 -46.65 -15.72
C CYS A 35 -7.88 -46.83 -16.41
N ASP A 36 -7.77 -47.87 -17.25
CA ASP A 36 -6.74 -47.94 -18.29
C ASP A 36 -7.06 -46.96 -19.43
N TYR A 37 -6.12 -46.08 -19.74
CA TYR A 37 -6.28 -45.04 -20.77
C TYR A 37 -5.66 -45.42 -22.12
N ASN A 38 -5.14 -46.64 -22.28
CA ASN A 38 -4.52 -47.14 -23.51
C ASN A 38 -3.42 -46.22 -24.10
N GLY A 39 -2.69 -45.51 -23.24
CA GLY A 39 -1.66 -44.53 -23.63
C GLY A 39 -2.15 -43.10 -23.86
N ASP A 40 -3.46 -42.83 -23.79
CA ASP A 40 -4.02 -41.47 -23.87
C ASP A 40 -3.90 -40.74 -22.52
N GLU A 41 -2.68 -40.29 -22.21
CA GLU A 41 -2.40 -39.45 -21.04
C GLU A 41 -3.19 -38.14 -21.07
N GLY A 42 -3.57 -37.65 -22.26
CA GLY A 42 -4.38 -36.44 -22.43
C GLY A 42 -5.82 -36.61 -21.96
N ALA A 43 -6.47 -37.74 -22.30
CA ALA A 43 -7.78 -38.08 -21.74
C ALA A 43 -7.71 -38.35 -20.23
N LYS A 44 -6.55 -38.76 -19.69
CA LYS A 44 -6.35 -38.88 -18.23
C LYS A 44 -6.23 -37.52 -17.55
N SER A 45 -5.34 -36.65 -18.03
CA SER A 45 -5.15 -35.31 -17.46
C SER A 45 -6.41 -34.46 -17.57
N ALA A 46 -7.16 -34.53 -18.68
CA ALA A 46 -8.42 -33.80 -18.85
C ALA A 46 -9.50 -34.23 -17.83
N LYS A 47 -9.74 -35.55 -17.65
CA LYS A 47 -10.68 -36.04 -16.62
C LYS A 47 -10.21 -35.72 -15.20
N LEU A 48 -8.90 -35.77 -14.95
CA LEU A 48 -8.33 -35.42 -13.64
C LEU A 48 -8.47 -33.92 -13.34
N LEU A 49 -8.34 -33.05 -14.36
CA LEU A 49 -8.57 -31.62 -14.25
C LEU A 49 -10.03 -31.29 -13.93
N ASP A 50 -10.99 -32.02 -14.51
CA ASP A 50 -12.42 -31.93 -14.15
C ASP A 50 -12.63 -32.18 -12.66
N VAL A 51 -12.04 -33.26 -12.10
CA VAL A 51 -12.17 -33.60 -10.67
C VAL A 51 -11.48 -32.56 -9.79
N TYR A 52 -10.26 -32.14 -10.11
CA TYR A 52 -9.57 -31.08 -9.36
C TYR A 52 -10.29 -29.72 -9.41
N SER A 53 -10.93 -29.36 -10.54
CA SER A 53 -11.73 -28.13 -10.64
C SER A 53 -12.89 -28.11 -9.63
N LEU A 54 -13.47 -29.28 -9.33
CA LEU A 54 -14.53 -29.45 -8.35
C LEU A 54 -13.98 -29.52 -6.92
N GLU A 55 -12.84 -30.19 -6.72
CA GLU A 55 -12.20 -30.28 -5.42
C GLU A 55 -11.73 -28.90 -4.90
N LEU A 56 -11.15 -28.08 -5.80
CA LEU A 56 -10.78 -26.70 -5.52
C LEU A 56 -11.99 -25.84 -5.14
N GLN A 57 -13.14 -25.99 -5.83
CA GLN A 57 -14.37 -25.28 -5.48
C GLN A 57 -14.89 -25.68 -4.09
N VAL A 58 -14.78 -26.95 -3.69
CA VAL A 58 -15.13 -27.40 -2.34
C VAL A 58 -14.17 -26.80 -1.31
N ALA A 59 -12.86 -26.85 -1.54
CA ALA A 59 -11.87 -26.29 -0.61
C ALA A 59 -12.03 -24.76 -0.44
N VAL A 60 -12.32 -24.03 -1.52
CA VAL A 60 -12.64 -22.58 -1.49
C VAL A 60 -13.94 -22.30 -0.74
N ALA A 61 -14.97 -23.14 -0.90
CA ALA A 61 -16.23 -23.01 -0.14
C ALA A 61 -16.05 -23.27 1.37
N GLU A 62 -15.15 -24.19 1.73
CA GLU A 62 -14.79 -24.51 3.12
C GLU A 62 -13.71 -23.58 3.70
N LYS A 63 -13.21 -22.60 2.91
CA LYS A 63 -12.08 -21.70 3.22
C LYS A 63 -10.75 -22.42 3.58
N ASP A 64 -10.58 -23.67 3.14
CA ASP A 64 -9.36 -24.45 3.34
C ASP A 64 -8.27 -24.08 2.32
N ASN A 65 -7.57 -22.99 2.62
CA ASN A 65 -6.43 -22.51 1.84
C ASN A 65 -5.25 -23.52 1.79
N ALA A 66 -5.11 -24.41 2.78
CA ALA A 66 -4.03 -25.39 2.80
C ALA A 66 -4.25 -26.48 1.74
N ARG A 67 -5.49 -26.99 1.63
CA ARG A 67 -5.89 -27.91 0.57
C ARG A 67 -5.83 -27.28 -0.82
N VAL A 68 -6.26 -26.02 -0.97
CA VAL A 68 -6.11 -25.28 -2.23
C VAL A 68 -4.63 -25.20 -2.64
N ARG A 69 -3.73 -24.83 -1.71
CA ARG A 69 -2.27 -24.78 -1.96
C ARG A 69 -1.68 -26.13 -2.37
N GLY A 70 -2.20 -27.25 -1.83
CA GLY A 70 -1.74 -28.60 -2.18
C GLY A 70 -2.24 -29.15 -3.53
N ILE A 71 -3.40 -28.68 -4.01
CA ILE A 71 -4.00 -29.15 -5.28
C ILE A 71 -3.60 -28.24 -6.45
N TYR A 72 -3.66 -26.93 -6.25
CA TYR A 72 -3.55 -25.96 -7.34
C TYR A 72 -2.26 -26.10 -8.19
N PRO A 73 -1.04 -26.28 -7.63
CA PRO A 73 0.16 -26.51 -8.42
C PRO A 73 0.09 -27.76 -9.32
N LYS A 74 -0.61 -28.82 -8.89
CA LYS A 74 -0.82 -30.04 -9.70
C LYS A 74 -1.68 -29.75 -10.93
N THR A 75 -2.66 -28.86 -10.81
CA THR A 75 -3.51 -28.47 -11.95
C THR A 75 -2.73 -27.70 -13.01
N LEU A 76 -1.75 -26.88 -12.61
CA LEU A 76 -0.92 -26.12 -13.54
C LEU A 76 -0.12 -27.05 -14.47
N SER A 77 0.53 -28.09 -13.94
CA SER A 77 1.24 -29.08 -14.77
C SER A 77 0.34 -29.83 -15.76
N LEU A 78 -0.96 -29.97 -15.45
CA LEU A 78 -1.95 -30.64 -16.31
C LEU A 78 -2.60 -29.68 -17.34
N THR A 79 -2.42 -28.36 -17.18
CA THR A 79 -3.09 -27.34 -18.03
C THR A 79 -2.51 -27.28 -19.46
N HIS A 80 -1.42 -27.98 -19.75
CA HIS A 80 -0.87 -28.11 -21.10
C HIS A 80 -1.67 -29.06 -22.02
N THR A 81 -2.65 -29.79 -21.49
CA THR A 81 -3.56 -30.64 -22.28
C THR A 81 -4.77 -29.84 -22.79
N ILE A 82 -5.38 -30.28 -23.88
CA ILE A 82 -6.68 -29.79 -24.38
C ILE A 82 -7.74 -29.93 -23.27
N ALA A 83 -8.08 -28.81 -22.62
CA ALA A 83 -9.01 -28.73 -21.51
C ALA A 83 -10.19 -27.80 -21.84
N ASP A 84 -11.38 -28.04 -21.26
CA ASP A 84 -12.51 -27.11 -21.36
C ASP A 84 -12.14 -25.78 -20.65
N PRO A 85 -12.14 -24.62 -21.35
CA PRO A 85 -11.85 -23.32 -20.75
C PRO A 85 -12.70 -23.02 -19.51
N ARG A 86 -13.90 -23.59 -19.39
CA ARG A 86 -14.75 -23.45 -18.19
C ARG A 86 -14.09 -24.01 -16.93
N ASN A 87 -13.42 -25.15 -17.04
CA ASN A 87 -12.75 -25.79 -15.90
C ASN A 87 -11.41 -25.12 -15.62
N VAL A 88 -10.68 -24.69 -16.66
CA VAL A 88 -9.47 -23.86 -16.52
C VAL A 88 -9.80 -22.54 -15.80
N ALA A 89 -10.87 -21.85 -16.20
CA ALA A 89 -11.31 -20.59 -15.58
C ALA A 89 -11.60 -20.74 -14.08
N VAL A 90 -12.27 -21.83 -13.68
CA VAL A 90 -12.58 -22.17 -12.28
C VAL A 90 -11.30 -22.44 -11.46
N ILE A 91 -10.33 -23.13 -12.05
CA ILE A 91 -9.04 -23.45 -11.42
C ILE A 91 -8.23 -22.16 -11.22
N ARG A 92 -8.15 -21.32 -12.26
CA ARG A 92 -7.49 -20.00 -12.23
C ARG A 92 -8.15 -19.06 -11.21
N GLU A 93 -9.49 -19.04 -11.13
CA GLU A 93 -10.22 -18.28 -10.08
C GLU A 93 -9.82 -18.75 -8.66
N SER A 94 -9.70 -20.06 -8.47
CA SER A 94 -9.36 -20.66 -7.18
C SER A 94 -7.91 -20.33 -6.77
N GLY A 95 -6.97 -20.32 -7.73
CA GLY A 95 -5.60 -19.84 -7.55
C GLY A 95 -5.53 -18.36 -7.18
N GLY A 96 -6.24 -17.50 -7.92
CA GLY A 96 -6.33 -16.06 -7.60
C GLY A 96 -6.88 -15.78 -6.20
N LYS A 97 -7.87 -16.57 -5.75
CA LYS A 97 -8.41 -16.50 -4.38
C LYS A 97 -7.41 -16.93 -3.30
N LEU A 98 -6.61 -17.98 -3.55
CA LEU A 98 -5.49 -18.35 -2.67
C LEU A 98 -4.46 -17.21 -2.57
N PHE A 99 -4.03 -16.65 -3.70
CA PHE A 99 -3.03 -15.59 -3.72
C PHE A 99 -3.51 -14.30 -3.06
N MET A 100 -4.80 -13.97 -3.12
CA MET A 100 -5.39 -12.87 -2.34
C MET A 100 -5.31 -13.12 -0.82
N ALA A 101 -5.60 -14.35 -0.37
CA ALA A 101 -5.46 -14.73 1.04
C ALA A 101 -3.98 -14.73 1.49
N GLU A 102 -3.05 -15.07 0.60
CA GLU A 102 -1.59 -14.96 0.81
C GLU A 102 -1.06 -13.51 0.68
N ARG A 103 -1.91 -12.52 0.37
CA ARG A 103 -1.56 -11.10 0.11
C ARG A 103 -0.62 -10.89 -1.09
N ARG A 104 -0.57 -11.85 -2.01
CA ARG A 104 0.23 -11.86 -3.24
C ARG A 104 -0.53 -11.23 -4.40
N TRP A 105 -0.75 -9.92 -4.30
CA TRP A 105 -1.68 -9.17 -5.16
C TRP A 105 -1.36 -9.27 -6.67
N ASN A 106 -0.07 -9.26 -7.05
CA ASN A 106 0.34 -9.40 -8.46
C ASN A 106 0.05 -10.80 -9.03
N ASP A 107 0.33 -11.85 -8.26
CA ASP A 107 0.05 -13.23 -8.68
C ASP A 107 -1.48 -13.44 -8.78
N ALA A 108 -2.24 -12.90 -7.81
CA ALA A 108 -3.70 -12.91 -7.84
C ALA A 108 -4.28 -12.19 -9.07
N TYR A 109 -3.73 -11.02 -9.43
CA TYR A 109 -4.13 -10.27 -10.62
C TYR A 109 -3.95 -11.10 -11.90
N ASN A 110 -2.78 -11.72 -12.08
CA ASN A 110 -2.48 -12.56 -13.24
C ASN A 110 -3.46 -13.73 -13.35
N GLU A 111 -3.68 -14.46 -12.24
CA GLU A 111 -4.57 -15.62 -12.22
C GLU A 111 -6.05 -15.25 -12.44
N PHE A 112 -6.52 -14.13 -11.88
CA PHE A 112 -7.87 -13.65 -12.19
C PHE A 112 -8.00 -13.16 -13.63
N PHE A 113 -6.95 -12.59 -14.24
CA PHE A 113 -7.01 -12.13 -15.62
C PHE A 113 -7.06 -13.30 -16.62
N GLU A 114 -6.27 -14.36 -16.39
CA GLU A 114 -6.40 -15.60 -17.18
C GLU A 114 -7.74 -16.31 -16.93
N SER A 115 -8.25 -16.32 -15.69
CA SER A 115 -9.60 -16.80 -15.37
C SER A 115 -10.68 -16.03 -16.14
N PHE A 116 -10.57 -14.70 -16.21
CA PHE A 116 -11.48 -13.82 -16.92
C PHE A 116 -11.53 -14.13 -18.42
N LYS A 117 -10.38 -14.24 -19.09
CA LYS A 117 -10.30 -14.63 -20.52
C LYS A 117 -11.02 -15.95 -20.79
N ASN A 118 -10.69 -16.99 -20.01
CA ASN A 118 -11.28 -18.32 -20.17
C ASN A 118 -12.80 -18.32 -19.91
N TYR A 119 -13.30 -17.51 -18.96
CA TYR A 119 -14.74 -17.32 -18.76
C TYR A 119 -15.42 -16.53 -19.89
N GLN A 120 -14.74 -15.53 -20.48
CA GLN A 120 -15.25 -14.77 -21.62
C GLN A 120 -15.39 -15.68 -22.86
N GLU A 121 -14.34 -16.42 -23.21
CA GLU A 121 -14.34 -17.40 -24.31
C GLU A 121 -15.44 -18.46 -24.13
N ALA A 122 -15.62 -18.95 -22.90
CA ALA A 122 -16.67 -19.91 -22.55
C ALA A 122 -18.11 -19.32 -22.54
N GLY A 123 -18.29 -18.02 -22.79
CA GLY A 123 -19.57 -17.32 -22.76
C GLY A 123 -20.23 -17.22 -21.38
N ASN A 124 -19.44 -17.30 -20.30
CA ASN A 124 -19.97 -17.43 -18.94
C ASN A 124 -20.26 -16.06 -18.29
N THR A 125 -21.46 -15.88 -17.74
CA THR A 125 -21.87 -14.66 -17.02
C THR A 125 -20.95 -14.32 -15.83
N ARG A 126 -20.29 -15.33 -15.25
CA ARG A 126 -19.28 -15.20 -14.19
C ARG A 126 -18.06 -14.37 -14.61
N ALA A 127 -17.80 -14.18 -15.91
CA ALA A 127 -16.75 -13.29 -16.41
C ALA A 127 -16.86 -11.88 -15.81
N LYS A 128 -18.08 -11.33 -15.69
CA LYS A 128 -18.34 -10.03 -15.05
C LYS A 128 -17.84 -10.00 -13.60
N THR A 129 -18.15 -11.05 -12.83
CA THR A 129 -17.74 -11.20 -11.43
C THR A 129 -16.21 -11.26 -11.30
N ILE A 130 -15.53 -12.01 -12.17
CA ILE A 130 -14.07 -12.10 -12.14
C ILE A 130 -13.41 -10.79 -12.54
N LEU A 131 -13.98 -10.04 -13.49
CA LEU A 131 -13.50 -8.69 -13.83
C LEU A 131 -13.50 -7.76 -12.61
N LYS A 132 -14.49 -7.87 -11.70
CA LYS A 132 -14.48 -7.14 -10.42
C LYS A 132 -13.28 -7.56 -9.53
N TYR A 133 -12.92 -8.85 -9.50
CA TYR A 133 -11.76 -9.35 -8.76
C TYR A 133 -10.42 -8.96 -9.39
N VAL A 134 -10.31 -8.94 -10.73
CA VAL A 134 -9.12 -8.43 -11.46
C VAL A 134 -8.86 -6.98 -11.07
N VAL A 135 -9.89 -6.13 -11.10
CA VAL A 135 -9.80 -4.70 -10.77
C VAL A 135 -9.44 -4.50 -9.30
N LEU A 136 -10.02 -5.28 -8.39
CA LEU A 136 -9.66 -5.29 -6.97
C LEU A 136 -8.17 -5.66 -6.75
N ALA A 137 -7.71 -6.76 -7.36
CA ALA A 137 -6.32 -7.22 -7.23
C ALA A 137 -5.32 -6.20 -7.81
N SER A 138 -5.64 -5.60 -8.96
CA SER A 138 -4.85 -4.54 -9.61
C SER A 138 -4.72 -3.28 -8.75
N MET A 139 -5.79 -2.83 -8.08
CA MET A 139 -5.70 -1.71 -7.14
C MET A 139 -4.88 -2.08 -5.89
N LEU A 140 -5.08 -3.29 -5.34
CA LEU A 140 -4.35 -3.76 -4.15
C LEU A 140 -2.84 -3.97 -4.41
N SER A 141 -2.45 -4.33 -5.64
CA SER A 141 -1.05 -4.47 -6.03
C SER A 141 -0.32 -3.14 -6.25
N LEU A 142 -1.04 -2.02 -6.15
CA LEU A 142 -0.56 -0.66 -6.46
C LEU A 142 -0.06 -0.52 -7.91
N SER A 143 -0.59 -1.32 -8.83
CA SER A 143 -0.18 -1.29 -10.24
C SER A 143 -0.93 -0.22 -11.03
N ASP A 144 -0.18 0.59 -11.78
CA ASP A 144 -0.74 1.58 -12.72
C ASP A 144 -1.45 0.93 -13.92
N ILE A 145 -1.29 -0.39 -14.14
CA ILE A 145 -1.99 -1.12 -15.20
C ILE A 145 -3.50 -1.04 -14.96
N ASN A 146 -4.25 -0.55 -15.95
CA ASN A 146 -5.71 -0.49 -15.94
C ASN A 146 -6.31 -1.72 -16.65
N PRO A 147 -7.05 -2.59 -15.95
CA PRO A 147 -7.66 -3.78 -16.57
C PRO A 147 -8.67 -3.47 -17.67
N PHE A 148 -9.29 -2.28 -17.63
CA PHE A 148 -10.31 -1.86 -18.59
C PHE A 148 -9.75 -1.45 -19.96
N ASP A 149 -8.43 -1.30 -20.10
CA ASP A 149 -7.83 -1.01 -21.40
C ASP A 149 -7.73 -2.24 -22.31
N SER A 150 -7.84 -3.44 -21.72
CA SER A 150 -7.92 -4.71 -22.44
C SER A 150 -9.12 -4.75 -23.41
N ARG A 151 -8.97 -5.42 -24.55
CA ARG A 151 -10.04 -5.57 -25.56
C ARG A 151 -11.19 -6.40 -24.99
N GLU A 152 -10.82 -7.32 -24.13
CA GLU A 152 -11.61 -8.28 -23.38
C GLU A 152 -12.56 -7.57 -22.39
N ALA A 153 -12.06 -6.60 -21.61
CA ALA A 153 -12.89 -5.86 -20.65
C ALA A 153 -13.82 -4.82 -21.31
N LYS A 154 -13.43 -4.23 -22.44
CA LYS A 154 -14.22 -3.19 -23.14
C LYS A 154 -15.62 -3.66 -23.56
N VAL A 155 -15.80 -4.95 -23.83
CA VAL A 155 -17.11 -5.57 -24.11
C VAL A 155 -18.12 -5.34 -22.97
N TYR A 156 -17.64 -5.20 -21.73
CA TYR A 156 -18.46 -5.06 -20.53
C TYR A 156 -18.57 -3.62 -20.00
N GLN A 157 -18.00 -2.62 -20.69
CA GLN A 157 -17.93 -1.23 -20.19
C GLN A 157 -19.30 -0.60 -19.87
N ASN A 158 -20.35 -1.02 -20.59
CA ASN A 158 -21.73 -0.54 -20.43
C ASN A 158 -22.53 -1.31 -19.36
N ASP A 159 -21.96 -2.32 -18.70
CA ASP A 159 -22.64 -3.07 -17.65
C ASP A 159 -22.58 -2.31 -16.31
N PRO A 160 -23.72 -2.11 -15.60
CA PRO A 160 -23.76 -1.28 -14.39
C PRO A 160 -22.91 -1.82 -13.23
N GLU A 161 -22.64 -3.13 -13.14
CA GLU A 161 -21.70 -3.64 -12.15
C GLU A 161 -20.25 -3.29 -12.48
N VAL A 162 -19.93 -3.20 -13.77
CA VAL A 162 -18.59 -2.89 -14.28
C VAL A 162 -18.36 -1.39 -14.25
N THR A 163 -19.33 -0.56 -14.65
CA THR A 163 -19.26 0.90 -14.52
C THR A 163 -18.98 1.34 -13.07
N ALA A 164 -19.59 0.68 -12.08
CA ALA A 164 -19.30 0.95 -10.66
C ALA A 164 -17.86 0.61 -10.25
N MET A 165 -17.24 -0.41 -10.84
CA MET A 165 -15.83 -0.75 -10.63
C MET A 165 -14.88 0.17 -11.40
N SER A 166 -15.26 0.66 -12.58
CA SER A 166 -14.52 1.67 -13.34
C SER A 166 -14.47 3.00 -12.59
N GLU A 167 -15.60 3.45 -12.03
CA GLU A 167 -15.66 4.66 -11.22
C GLU A 167 -14.89 4.49 -9.88
N LEU A 168 -14.96 3.30 -9.26
CA LEU A 168 -14.13 2.96 -8.10
C LEU A 168 -12.62 3.10 -8.42
N ARG A 169 -12.17 2.57 -9.57
CA ARG A 169 -10.79 2.68 -10.04
C ARG A 169 -10.38 4.12 -10.33
N ARG A 170 -11.23 4.90 -11.01
CA ARG A 170 -10.99 6.33 -11.31
C ARG A 170 -10.81 7.16 -10.04
N VAL A 171 -11.65 6.91 -9.02
CA VAL A 171 -11.58 7.59 -7.72
C VAL A 171 -10.36 7.13 -6.90
N TYR A 172 -9.98 5.85 -6.99
CA TYR A 172 -8.76 5.30 -6.40
C TYR A 172 -7.49 5.97 -6.96
N GLU A 173 -7.44 6.18 -8.28
CA GLU A 173 -6.33 6.86 -8.95
C GLU A 173 -6.23 8.33 -8.56
N ALA A 174 -7.37 9.04 -8.55
CA ALA A 174 -7.47 10.44 -8.14
C ALA A 174 -7.20 10.69 -6.64
N GLY A 175 -7.32 9.66 -5.79
CA GLY A 175 -7.04 9.76 -4.36
C GLY A 175 -8.12 10.45 -3.51
N ASP A 176 -9.34 10.66 -4.02
CA ASP A 176 -10.41 11.26 -3.22
C ASP A 176 -11.03 10.23 -2.26
N VAL A 177 -10.55 10.22 -1.01
CA VAL A 177 -11.07 9.36 0.07
C VAL A 177 -12.55 9.64 0.38
N LYS A 178 -13.04 10.86 0.16
CA LYS A 178 -14.43 11.27 0.42
C LYS A 178 -15.37 10.81 -0.69
N ALA A 179 -14.96 10.87 -1.96
CA ALA A 179 -15.67 10.18 -3.04
C ALA A 179 -15.62 8.66 -2.86
N LEU A 180 -14.45 8.09 -2.53
CA LEU A 180 -14.25 6.65 -2.37
C LEU A 180 -15.17 6.05 -1.29
N SER A 181 -15.21 6.70 -0.13
CA SER A 181 -16.11 6.31 0.96
C SER A 181 -17.58 6.39 0.53
N ARG A 182 -18.02 7.51 -0.07
CA ARG A 182 -19.41 7.66 -0.56
C ARG A 182 -19.77 6.59 -1.59
N LEU A 183 -18.89 6.33 -2.56
CA LEU A 183 -19.08 5.33 -3.61
C LEU A 183 -19.31 3.93 -3.02
N LEU A 184 -18.50 3.52 -2.04
CA LEU A 184 -18.62 2.21 -1.38
C LEU A 184 -19.90 2.07 -0.53
N HIS A 185 -20.39 3.16 0.06
CA HIS A 185 -21.67 3.17 0.78
C HIS A 185 -22.88 3.16 -0.17
N SER A 186 -22.83 3.87 -1.30
CA SER A 186 -23.93 3.93 -2.27
C SER A 186 -24.03 2.68 -3.15
N ASN A 187 -22.92 2.08 -3.56
CA ASN A 187 -22.90 0.99 -4.54
C ASN A 187 -23.06 -0.39 -3.90
N ALA A 188 -24.31 -0.76 -3.61
CA ALA A 188 -24.65 -2.06 -3.05
C ALA A 188 -24.12 -3.26 -3.86
N SER A 189 -23.86 -3.14 -5.17
CA SER A 189 -23.27 -4.22 -5.99
C SER A 189 -21.85 -4.62 -5.53
N ILE A 190 -21.06 -3.65 -5.07
CA ILE A 190 -19.69 -3.87 -4.58
C ILE A 190 -19.75 -4.46 -3.17
N THR A 191 -20.60 -3.89 -2.31
CA THR A 191 -20.69 -4.24 -0.88
C THR A 191 -21.49 -5.52 -0.58
N ARG A 192 -22.29 -6.02 -1.54
CA ARG A 192 -22.95 -7.34 -1.48
C ARG A 192 -22.00 -8.51 -1.69
N ASP A 193 -20.88 -8.31 -2.36
CA ASP A 193 -19.92 -9.37 -2.64
C ASP A 193 -19.08 -9.66 -1.40
N ALA A 194 -19.28 -10.84 -0.81
CA ALA A 194 -18.62 -11.26 0.41
C ALA A 194 -17.09 -11.40 0.27
N PHE A 195 -16.59 -11.65 -0.95
CA PHE A 195 -15.15 -11.70 -1.20
C PHE A 195 -14.57 -10.28 -1.29
N ILE A 196 -15.17 -9.39 -2.08
CA ILE A 196 -14.70 -8.00 -2.21
C ILE A 196 -14.70 -7.30 -0.86
N LYS A 197 -15.76 -7.47 -0.06
CA LYS A 197 -15.94 -6.87 1.27
C LYS A 197 -14.77 -7.15 2.24
N GLU A 198 -14.12 -8.32 2.14
CA GLU A 198 -12.98 -8.71 2.98
C GLU A 198 -11.75 -7.81 2.74
N TYR A 199 -11.59 -7.27 1.51
CA TYR A 199 -10.43 -6.45 1.11
C TYR A 199 -10.73 -4.94 1.03
N VAL A 200 -11.99 -4.50 1.09
CA VAL A 200 -12.36 -3.06 1.05
C VAL A 200 -11.66 -2.25 2.14
N ALA A 201 -11.50 -2.81 3.35
CA ALA A 201 -10.77 -2.14 4.44
C ALA A 201 -9.27 -1.93 4.11
N ILE A 202 -8.64 -2.89 3.43
CA ILE A 202 -7.24 -2.80 2.99
C ILE A 202 -7.11 -1.79 1.84
N LEU A 203 -8.08 -1.78 0.91
CA LEU A 203 -8.13 -0.81 -0.20
C LEU A 203 -8.25 0.64 0.32
N LEU A 204 -9.16 0.89 1.28
CA LEU A 204 -9.31 2.19 1.94
C LEU A 204 -8.04 2.61 2.69
N LEU A 205 -7.37 1.67 3.37
CA LEU A 205 -6.09 1.93 4.03
C LEU A 205 -5.01 2.33 3.01
N ASN A 206 -4.87 1.61 1.90
CA ASN A 206 -3.89 1.92 0.85
C ASN A 206 -4.09 3.32 0.25
N VAL A 207 -5.33 3.74 -0.02
CA VAL A 207 -5.60 5.12 -0.50
C VAL A 207 -5.28 6.15 0.57
N ARG A 208 -5.74 5.95 1.82
CA ARG A 208 -5.42 6.85 2.93
C ARG A 208 -3.91 7.03 3.11
N LEU A 209 -3.11 5.97 2.96
CA LEU A 209 -1.64 6.03 3.01
C LEU A 209 -1.07 6.88 1.86
N LYS A 210 -1.45 6.60 0.60
CA LYS A 210 -1.00 7.34 -0.60
C LYS A 210 -1.35 8.83 -0.52
N VAL A 211 -2.55 9.15 -0.03
CA VAL A 211 -3.05 10.52 0.15
C VAL A 211 -2.33 11.22 1.30
N LEU A 212 -2.14 10.56 2.44
CA LEU A 212 -1.43 11.10 3.59
C LEU A 212 0.03 11.46 3.23
N GLU A 213 0.75 10.60 2.51
CA GLU A 213 2.11 10.92 2.03
C GLU A 213 2.12 12.14 1.10
N THR A 214 1.15 12.22 0.19
CA THR A 214 1.01 13.35 -0.74
C THR A 214 0.69 14.66 -0.01
N MET A 215 -0.22 14.59 0.98
CA MET A 215 -0.65 15.72 1.80
C MET A 215 0.40 16.19 2.79
N VAL A 216 1.22 15.30 3.37
CA VAL A 216 2.25 15.67 4.36
C VAL A 216 3.52 16.22 3.70
N ARG A 217 3.91 15.71 2.52
CA ARG A 217 5.15 16.06 1.80
C ARG A 217 5.46 17.57 1.65
N PRO A 218 4.50 18.50 1.43
CA PRO A 218 4.80 19.93 1.31
C PRO A 218 4.87 20.69 2.64
N TYR A 219 4.43 20.13 3.78
CA TYR A 219 4.35 20.85 5.05
C TYR A 219 5.43 20.44 6.05
N ARG A 220 5.81 21.40 6.92
CA ARG A 220 6.73 21.19 8.06
C ARG A 220 6.00 20.81 9.35
N ARG A 221 4.78 21.29 9.54
CA ARG A 221 3.87 21.00 10.67
C ARG A 221 2.45 20.87 10.13
N VAL A 222 1.72 19.85 10.57
CA VAL A 222 0.30 19.64 10.21
C VAL A 222 -0.47 19.14 11.44
N GLY A 223 -1.62 19.74 11.75
CA GLY A 223 -2.52 19.23 12.80
C GLY A 223 -3.18 17.92 12.37
N LEU A 224 -3.21 16.92 13.26
CA LEU A 224 -3.83 15.63 12.96
C LEU A 224 -5.35 15.74 12.79
N GLY A 225 -6.02 16.67 13.47
CA GLY A 225 -7.47 16.92 13.29
C GLY A 225 -7.83 17.26 11.83
N SER A 226 -7.13 18.22 11.21
CA SER A 226 -7.36 18.58 9.80
C SER A 226 -7.05 17.44 8.81
N LEU A 227 -6.09 16.57 9.14
CA LEU A 227 -5.81 15.36 8.38
C LEU A 227 -6.89 14.28 8.59
N ALA A 228 -7.39 14.10 9.81
CA ALA A 228 -8.46 13.18 10.16
C ALA A 228 -9.77 13.52 9.44
N GLU A 229 -10.15 14.80 9.41
CA GLU A 229 -11.27 15.32 8.61
C GLU A 229 -11.08 15.12 7.11
N SER A 230 -9.84 15.21 6.61
CA SER A 230 -9.51 15.03 5.19
C SER A 230 -9.55 13.57 4.75
N LEU A 231 -9.04 12.66 5.59
CA LEU A 231 -8.94 11.21 5.35
C LEU A 231 -10.18 10.43 5.84
N CYS A 232 -11.16 11.12 6.43
CA CYS A 232 -12.36 10.57 7.04
C CYS A 232 -12.08 9.35 7.94
N MET A 233 -11.25 9.56 8.96
CA MET A 233 -10.87 8.56 9.97
C MET A 233 -10.69 9.23 11.34
N PRO A 234 -10.91 8.54 12.47
CA PRO A 234 -10.71 9.14 13.80
C PRO A 234 -9.23 9.43 14.08
N GLU A 235 -8.96 10.43 14.92
CA GLU A 235 -7.59 10.87 15.19
C GLU A 235 -6.72 9.75 15.79
N ASP A 236 -7.26 8.88 16.65
CA ASP A 236 -6.48 7.79 17.27
C ASP A 236 -6.04 6.72 16.27
N GLU A 237 -6.87 6.39 15.27
CA GLU A 237 -6.46 5.53 14.14
C GLU A 237 -5.38 6.23 13.31
N LEU A 238 -5.53 7.54 13.04
CA LEU A 238 -4.57 8.31 12.27
C LEU A 238 -3.22 8.42 13.01
N ARG A 239 -3.25 8.68 14.33
CA ARG A 239 -2.06 8.74 15.19
C ARG A 239 -1.33 7.40 15.17
N THR A 240 -2.06 6.29 15.30
CA THR A 240 -1.51 4.92 15.21
C THR A 240 -0.90 4.64 13.84
N LEU A 241 -1.57 5.03 12.75
CA LEU A 241 -1.11 4.89 11.38
C LEU A 241 0.15 5.74 11.10
N VAL A 242 0.20 6.99 11.59
CA VAL A 242 1.35 7.89 11.46
C VAL A 242 2.56 7.36 12.25
N VAL A 243 2.37 6.88 13.48
CA VAL A 243 3.45 6.20 14.24
C VAL A 243 3.99 5.02 13.46
N ARG A 244 3.12 4.19 12.87
CA ARG A 244 3.54 3.07 12.02
C ARG A 244 4.32 3.54 10.78
N LEU A 245 3.89 4.60 10.09
CA LEU A 245 4.60 5.17 8.94
C LEU A 245 5.97 5.76 9.28
N ILE A 246 6.15 6.29 10.50
CA ILE A 246 7.44 6.76 11.00
C ILE A 246 8.38 5.56 11.27
N VAL A 247 7.86 4.49 11.86
CA VAL A 247 8.62 3.23 12.11
C VAL A 247 8.95 2.50 10.79
N GLU A 248 8.05 2.52 9.81
CA GLU A 248 8.31 2.02 8.43
C GLU A 248 9.24 2.93 7.62
N GLY A 249 9.72 4.05 8.19
CA GLY A 249 10.65 5.00 7.54
C GLY A 249 10.03 5.87 6.43
N ARG A 250 8.75 5.64 6.09
CA ARG A 250 8.01 6.38 5.03
C ARG A 250 7.82 7.85 5.36
N ILE A 251 7.67 8.19 6.65
CA ILE A 251 7.73 9.57 7.15
C ILE A 251 9.04 9.74 7.94
N GLU A 252 10.15 9.88 7.21
CA GLU A 252 11.50 10.04 7.77
C GLU A 252 11.58 11.14 8.84
N GLY A 253 11.94 10.74 10.07
CA GLY A 253 12.17 11.67 11.18
C GLY A 253 10.93 12.41 11.68
N GLY A 254 9.73 11.99 11.26
CA GLY A 254 8.48 12.57 11.73
C GLY A 254 8.34 12.47 13.26
N ARG A 255 7.79 13.50 13.88
CA ARG A 255 7.52 13.55 15.32
C ARG A 255 6.08 13.98 15.55
N ILE A 256 5.36 13.25 16.39
CA ILE A 256 4.05 13.70 16.87
C ILE A 256 4.30 14.48 18.17
N THR A 257 3.98 15.76 18.18
CA THR A 257 3.97 16.62 19.37
C THR A 257 2.52 16.94 19.73
N VAL A 258 2.21 17.09 21.02
CA VAL A 258 0.92 17.64 21.46
C VAL A 258 1.17 19.08 21.90
N VAL A 259 0.42 20.02 21.32
CA VAL A 259 0.58 21.45 21.55
C VAL A 259 -0.80 22.05 21.75
N ASN A 260 -1.08 22.58 22.93
CA ASN A 260 -2.40 23.12 23.30
C ASN A 260 -3.54 22.11 23.07
N ASP A 261 -3.34 20.87 23.53
CA ASP A 261 -4.21 19.69 23.35
C ASP A 261 -4.44 19.22 21.89
N GLU A 262 -3.93 19.93 20.88
CA GLU A 262 -3.91 19.47 19.49
C GLU A 262 -2.68 18.58 19.20
N SER A 263 -2.88 17.41 18.59
CA SER A 263 -1.78 16.60 18.05
C SER A 263 -1.26 17.22 16.74
N VAL A 264 0.03 17.51 16.66
CA VAL A 264 0.71 18.04 15.47
C VAL A 264 1.78 17.04 15.00
N LEU A 265 1.75 16.71 13.71
CA LEU A 265 2.84 16.01 13.04
C LEU A 265 3.87 17.04 12.56
N GLU A 266 5.06 17.00 13.14
CA GLU A 266 6.24 17.73 12.66
C GLU A 266 7.05 16.84 11.71
N VAL A 267 7.37 17.34 10.53
CA VAL A 267 8.24 16.65 9.56
C VAL A 267 9.48 17.51 9.30
N PRO A 268 10.70 17.05 9.68
CA PRO A 268 11.91 17.82 9.44
C PRO A 268 12.20 17.94 7.94
N SER A 269 12.63 19.13 7.52
CA SER A 269 13.02 19.37 6.13
C SER A 269 14.19 18.45 5.73
N LYS A 270 14.42 18.26 4.41
CA LYS A 270 15.57 17.48 3.93
C LYS A 270 16.91 18.03 4.45
N LEU A 271 17.01 19.36 4.61
CA LEU A 271 18.21 20.03 5.11
C LEU A 271 18.42 19.76 6.61
N GLU A 272 17.35 19.84 7.41
CA GLU A 272 17.39 19.53 8.85
C GLU A 272 17.62 18.03 9.10
N ARG A 273 17.10 17.15 8.25
CA ARG A 273 17.45 15.71 8.26
C ARG A 273 18.92 15.48 7.95
N ALA A 274 19.47 16.09 6.91
CA ALA A 274 20.88 15.98 6.58
C ALA A 274 21.78 16.50 7.71
N ALA A 275 21.47 17.67 8.26
CA ALA A 275 22.19 18.24 9.41
C ALA A 275 22.07 17.37 10.67
N SER A 276 20.88 16.88 11.00
CA SER A 276 20.67 16.00 12.17
C SER A 276 21.30 14.62 11.98
N CYS A 277 21.40 14.10 10.76
CA CYS A 277 22.06 12.84 10.46
C CYS A 277 23.59 12.97 10.56
N ALA A 278 24.18 14.01 9.95
CA ALA A 278 25.60 14.31 10.08
C ALA A 278 26.00 14.59 11.54
N SER A 279 25.15 15.34 12.27
CA SER A 279 25.30 15.59 13.70
C SER A 279 25.21 14.30 14.53
N SER A 280 24.22 13.43 14.27
CA SER A 280 24.14 12.13 14.95
C SER A 280 25.39 11.31 14.68
N ALA A 281 25.77 11.09 13.41
CA ALA A 281 26.95 10.32 13.04
C ALA A 281 28.24 10.82 13.72
N HIS A 282 28.39 12.14 13.91
CA HIS A 282 29.48 12.73 14.67
C HIS A 282 29.40 12.41 16.18
N TYR A 283 28.23 12.59 16.82
CA TYR A 283 28.02 12.21 18.23
C TYR A 283 28.03 10.69 18.46
N ASP A 284 27.73 9.88 17.45
CA ASP A 284 27.79 8.42 17.47
C ASP A 284 29.25 7.95 17.36
N ALA A 285 30.05 8.57 16.50
CA ALA A 285 31.50 8.36 16.45
C ALA A 285 32.18 8.76 17.79
N ILE A 286 31.80 9.90 18.38
CA ILE A 286 32.29 10.33 19.71
C ILE A 286 31.88 9.32 20.79
N ARG A 287 30.62 8.87 20.81
CA ARG A 287 30.15 7.85 21.77
C ARG A 287 30.88 6.51 21.60
N ASN A 288 31.12 6.07 20.36
CA ASN A 288 31.90 4.86 20.08
C ASN A 288 33.36 5.00 20.55
N TRP A 289 33.98 6.15 20.35
CA TRP A 289 35.34 6.43 20.85
C TRP A 289 35.40 6.47 22.38
N LEU A 290 34.43 7.11 23.04
CA LEU A 290 34.29 7.13 24.50
C LEU A 290 34.08 5.71 25.07
N ASN A 291 33.23 4.90 24.44
CA ASN A 291 33.00 3.51 24.83
C ASN A 291 34.28 2.66 24.66
N ALA A 292 35.05 2.88 23.59
CA ALA A 292 36.34 2.21 23.39
C ALA A 292 37.39 2.65 24.43
N ALA A 293 37.46 3.94 24.77
CA ALA A 293 38.34 4.48 25.80
C ALA A 293 37.98 3.94 27.20
N ASN A 294 36.70 3.90 27.54
CA ASN A 294 36.21 3.32 28.81
C ASN A 294 36.57 1.83 28.89
N LYS A 295 36.30 1.04 27.85
CA LYS A 295 36.66 -0.37 27.78
C LYS A 295 38.17 -0.62 27.87
N LEU A 296 38.98 0.26 27.29
CA LEU A 296 40.45 0.22 27.46
C LEU A 296 40.85 0.52 28.91
N SER A 297 40.21 1.50 29.57
CA SER A 297 40.47 1.82 30.97
C SER A 297 40.06 0.69 31.93
N GLU A 298 38.96 -0.02 31.65
CA GLU A 298 38.56 -1.25 32.34
C GLU A 298 39.61 -2.36 32.14
N MET A 299 40.07 -2.59 30.90
CA MET A 299 41.12 -3.58 30.60
C MET A 299 42.45 -3.25 31.29
N CYS A 300 42.87 -1.99 31.31
CA CYS A 300 44.07 -1.56 32.03
C CYS A 300 43.91 -1.70 33.55
N SER A 301 42.72 -1.38 34.10
CA SER A 301 42.43 -1.54 35.53
C SER A 301 42.43 -3.02 35.94
N ALA A 302 41.85 -3.89 35.10
CA ALA A 302 41.90 -5.34 35.29
C ALA A 302 43.32 -5.90 35.18
N MET A 303 44.13 -5.39 34.23
CA MET A 303 45.54 -5.76 34.10
C MET A 303 46.33 -5.37 35.36
N VAL A 304 46.17 -4.14 35.87
CA VAL A 304 46.80 -3.68 37.12
C VAL A 304 46.33 -4.50 38.33
N ALA A 305 45.04 -4.85 38.41
CA ALA A 305 44.51 -5.74 39.45
C ALA A 305 44.98 -7.21 39.32
N SER A 306 45.48 -7.61 38.15
CA SER A 306 46.04 -8.96 37.89
C SER A 306 47.56 -9.05 38.09
N LEU A 307 48.25 -7.93 38.36
CA LEU A 307 49.68 -7.94 38.69
C LEU A 307 49.88 -8.65 40.05
N PRO A 308 50.80 -9.63 40.15
CA PRO A 308 51.13 -10.26 41.42
C PRO A 308 51.77 -9.25 42.37
N ALA A 309 51.50 -9.39 43.67
CA ALA A 309 52.02 -8.49 44.70
C ALA A 309 53.51 -8.73 44.98
N SER A 310 54.36 -8.23 44.09
CA SER A 310 55.82 -8.12 44.22
C SER A 310 56.25 -6.89 43.41
N GLU A 311 57.04 -5.94 43.91
CA GLU A 311 57.81 -5.94 45.16
C GLU A 311 57.34 -4.84 46.12
N LYS A 312 57.21 -5.21 47.41
CA LYS A 312 57.47 -4.32 48.54
C LYS A 312 58.57 -4.97 49.37
N ASP A 313 59.26 -4.15 50.17
CA ASP A 313 60.34 -4.53 51.07
C ASP A 313 61.68 -4.86 50.37
N THR A 314 62.43 -3.82 50.00
CA THR A 314 63.70 -3.45 50.66
C THR A 314 64.36 -2.23 49.97
N GLU A 315 64.27 -1.04 50.57
CA GLU A 315 65.32 0.00 50.51
C GLU A 315 65.04 1.16 51.50
N GLU A 316 64.91 0.84 52.79
CA GLU A 316 65.17 1.82 53.86
C GLU A 316 66.66 1.77 54.23
N ASP A 317 67.47 2.68 53.68
CA ASP A 317 68.33 3.59 54.46
C ASP A 317 68.90 4.70 53.53
N GLY A 318 69.28 5.87 54.07
CA GLY A 318 70.10 6.83 53.33
C GLY A 318 69.63 8.28 53.24
N ARG A 319 69.60 8.99 54.39
CA ARG A 319 69.87 10.46 54.49
C ARG A 319 68.83 11.46 53.91
N ALA A 320 67.78 11.66 54.70
CA ALA A 320 67.42 12.94 55.33
C ALA A 320 67.38 14.26 54.51
N ARG A 321 66.19 14.90 54.48
CA ARG A 321 66.04 16.38 54.53
C ARG A 321 64.72 16.83 55.19
N GLN A 322 64.85 17.35 56.41
CA GLN A 322 64.07 18.42 57.09
C GLN A 322 62.53 18.55 56.88
N GLN A 323 61.80 18.43 58.01
CA GLN A 323 60.84 19.41 58.60
C GLN A 323 60.37 20.60 57.72
N HIS A 324 59.14 21.14 57.77
CA HIS A 324 57.89 20.96 58.56
C HIS A 324 56.79 21.87 57.89
N PRO A 325 55.59 22.11 58.45
CA PRO A 325 54.46 21.21 58.74
C PRO A 325 53.18 21.61 57.94
N ARG A 326 52.05 20.95 58.22
CA ARG A 326 50.71 21.34 57.73
C ARG A 326 50.28 22.74 58.24
N ARG A 327 49.41 23.42 57.48
CA ARG A 327 48.40 24.34 58.03
C ARG A 327 47.06 24.18 57.33
N ALA A 328 45.98 24.32 58.09
CA ALA A 328 44.60 24.24 57.62
C ALA A 328 43.79 25.41 58.22
N GLY A 329 42.66 25.73 57.59
CA GLY A 329 41.84 26.90 57.94
C GLY A 329 42.30 28.19 57.21
N GLN A 330 41.43 29.19 57.03
CA GLN A 330 40.00 29.24 57.36
C GLN A 330 39.29 30.30 56.47
N ALA A 331 37.97 30.41 56.57
CA ALA A 331 37.19 31.36 55.77
C ALA A 331 37.41 32.83 56.20
N GLY A 332 37.26 33.77 55.26
CA GLY A 332 37.24 35.21 55.52
C GLY A 332 36.66 36.00 54.36
N HIS A 333 35.62 36.81 54.62
CA HIS A 333 35.11 37.80 53.67
C HIS A 333 36.14 38.90 53.41
N TYR A 334 36.20 39.45 52.19
CA TYR A 334 36.27 40.90 52.00
C TYR A 334 35.69 41.32 50.65
N GLN A 335 35.11 42.52 50.63
CA GLN A 335 34.33 43.08 49.52
C GLN A 335 35.22 44.01 48.67
N ARG A 336 35.07 43.99 47.34
CA ARG A 336 35.43 45.14 46.49
C ARG A 336 34.43 45.31 45.35
N HIS A 337 34.14 46.57 45.06
CA HIS A 337 33.29 47.00 43.96
C HIS A 337 34.09 47.01 42.65
N TYR A 338 33.40 46.84 41.53
CA TYR A 338 33.78 47.45 40.26
C TYR A 338 32.54 48.10 39.65
N GLU A 339 32.70 49.35 39.20
CA GLU A 339 31.66 50.19 38.61
C GLU A 339 31.74 50.15 37.07
N GLY A 340 30.74 50.72 36.40
CA GLY A 340 30.91 51.24 35.04
C GLY A 340 30.45 50.35 33.88
N ALA A 341 29.17 50.45 33.53
CA ALA A 341 28.76 50.32 32.13
C ALA A 341 29.12 51.62 31.36
N PRO A 342 29.26 51.58 30.02
CA PRO A 342 28.27 52.36 29.28
C PRO A 342 27.83 51.80 27.90
N ARG A 343 26.51 51.90 27.69
CA ARG A 343 25.81 52.39 26.48
C ARG A 343 25.91 51.64 25.13
N ARG A 344 24.71 51.23 24.70
CA ARG A 344 24.09 51.47 23.37
C ARG A 344 24.89 52.37 22.41
N TYR A 345 24.99 51.93 21.15
CA TYR A 345 24.92 52.83 20.00
C TYR A 345 23.51 52.77 19.37
N GLN A 346 22.90 53.94 19.14
CA GLN A 346 21.67 54.09 18.37
C GLN A 346 21.58 55.52 17.82
N GLY A 347 21.24 55.66 16.53
CA GLY A 347 21.08 56.95 15.82
C GLY A 347 22.23 57.28 14.86
N GLY A 348 22.02 57.84 13.66
CA GLY A 348 20.78 57.88 12.85
C GLY A 348 20.48 59.20 12.10
N ARG A 349 20.12 59.08 10.80
CA ARG A 349 19.62 60.15 9.88
C ARG A 349 20.66 61.25 9.55
N THR A 350 20.58 62.09 8.50
CA THR A 350 19.54 62.50 7.49
C THR A 350 20.30 62.96 6.18
N ARG A 351 19.83 63.50 5.04
CA ARG A 351 18.54 64.00 4.45
C ARG A 351 18.71 64.23 2.90
N GLN A 352 17.62 64.11 2.10
CA GLN A 352 17.42 64.65 0.71
C GLN A 352 18.35 64.13 -0.44
N GLN A 353 17.89 63.72 -1.65
CA GLN A 353 17.12 64.37 -2.77
C GLN A 353 17.98 65.36 -3.61
N PRO A 354 17.78 65.52 -4.95
CA PRO A 354 16.62 65.23 -5.84
C PRO A 354 16.76 63.91 -6.66
N ALA A 355 15.87 63.40 -7.54
CA ALA A 355 14.72 63.85 -8.35
C ALA A 355 15.01 64.32 -9.81
N GLU A 356 14.69 63.47 -10.80
CA GLU A 356 14.49 63.73 -12.26
C GLU A 356 14.17 62.39 -12.98
N SER A 357 13.80 62.39 -14.27
CA SER A 357 12.42 62.34 -14.76
C SER A 357 12.30 61.97 -16.25
N SER A 358 11.71 60.82 -16.58
CA SER A 358 11.08 60.46 -17.88
C SER A 358 10.45 59.05 -17.74
N ALA A 359 9.24 58.71 -18.21
CA ALA A 359 8.36 59.16 -19.30
C ALA A 359 8.64 58.50 -20.67
N SER A 360 8.08 57.30 -20.87
CA SER A 360 7.05 56.97 -21.88
C SER A 360 6.75 55.45 -21.85
N GLU A 361 5.68 54.86 -22.40
CA GLU A 361 4.31 55.21 -22.82
C GLU A 361 3.82 54.06 -23.75
N VAL A 362 2.59 54.13 -24.26
CA VAL A 362 2.04 53.30 -25.35
C VAL A 362 1.66 51.84 -25.01
N VAL A 363 0.36 51.68 -24.73
CA VAL A 363 -0.46 50.51 -25.11
C VAL A 363 -1.14 50.88 -26.43
N PRO A 364 -1.16 50.03 -27.49
CA PRO A 364 -2.39 49.27 -27.74
C PRO A 364 -2.23 47.92 -28.50
N SER A 365 -3.30 47.12 -28.42
CA SER A 365 -3.69 46.08 -29.40
C SER A 365 -4.34 46.74 -30.66
N PRO A 366 -4.99 46.03 -31.61
CA PRO A 366 -4.99 44.59 -31.94
C PRO A 366 -4.79 44.31 -33.47
N SER A 367 -4.62 43.03 -33.83
CA SER A 367 -5.06 42.44 -35.11
C SER A 367 -5.08 40.90 -35.00
N SER A 368 -5.96 40.09 -35.61
CA SER A 368 -6.95 40.22 -36.70
C SER A 368 -6.44 39.94 -38.13
N ALA A 369 -6.25 38.66 -38.44
CA ALA A 369 -6.57 38.03 -39.74
C ALA A 369 -7.15 36.63 -39.43
N THR A 370 -8.26 36.10 -39.95
CA THR A 370 -8.95 36.17 -41.27
C THR A 370 -8.24 35.46 -42.42
N SER A 371 -8.44 34.14 -42.49
CA SER A 371 -8.73 33.40 -43.73
C SER A 371 -9.70 32.25 -43.40
N VAL A 372 -10.84 32.00 -44.05
CA VAL A 372 -11.26 32.13 -45.47
C VAL A 372 -10.71 30.95 -46.30
N ASP A 373 -11.52 30.00 -46.79
CA ASP A 373 -12.96 29.73 -46.51
C ASP A 373 -13.20 28.35 -45.83
N ASP A 374 -13.86 27.29 -46.33
CA ASP A 374 -14.36 26.88 -47.66
C ASP A 374 -15.58 25.91 -47.51
N ASP A 375 -16.22 25.51 -48.62
CA ASP A 375 -17.40 24.60 -48.75
C ASP A 375 -17.22 23.19 -48.12
N GLY A 376 -18.24 22.36 -47.80
CA GLY A 376 -19.58 22.13 -48.37
C GLY A 376 -19.71 20.63 -48.75
N ASP A 377 -20.88 20.01 -48.96
CA ASP A 377 -22.26 20.52 -48.90
C ASP A 377 -23.28 19.35 -48.71
N ILE A 378 -24.57 19.69 -48.53
CA ILE A 378 -25.83 18.92 -48.70
C ILE A 378 -25.78 17.38 -48.95
N VAL A 379 -26.57 16.64 -48.14
CA VAL A 379 -27.59 15.69 -48.66
C VAL A 379 -28.85 15.75 -47.79
N MET A 380 -30.04 15.92 -48.40
CA MET A 380 -31.34 15.73 -47.75
C MET A 380 -31.93 14.33 -48.02
N ASN A 381 -32.58 13.73 -47.01
CA ASN A 381 -33.95 13.16 -47.07
C ASN A 381 -34.29 12.64 -45.65
N ALA A 382 -35.47 12.86 -45.04
CA ALA A 382 -36.87 12.84 -45.48
C ALA A 382 -37.55 11.46 -45.35
N GLY A 383 -38.38 11.33 -44.29
CA GLY A 383 -39.53 10.41 -44.25
C GLY A 383 -39.27 8.97 -43.80
N VAL A 384 -40.27 8.21 -43.31
CA VAL A 384 -41.64 8.55 -42.83
C VAL A 384 -42.02 7.49 -41.76
N ASP A 385 -43.15 7.69 -41.07
CA ASP A 385 -43.86 6.67 -40.27
C ASP A 385 -43.21 6.24 -38.92
N ASN A 386 -43.94 5.68 -37.94
CA ASN A 386 -45.34 5.21 -37.96
C ASN A 386 -46.11 5.58 -36.67
N ALA A 387 -47.44 5.44 -36.69
CA ALA A 387 -48.35 5.90 -35.65
C ALA A 387 -48.35 5.05 -34.36
N SER A 388 -48.54 5.71 -33.21
CA SER A 388 -48.73 5.08 -31.90
C SER A 388 -50.22 4.94 -31.55
N LEU A 389 -50.72 3.72 -31.42
CA LEU A 389 -52.10 3.44 -31.01
C LEU A 389 -52.26 2.12 -30.23
N SER A 390 -53.28 2.09 -29.38
CA SER A 390 -53.85 0.94 -28.66
C SER A 390 -52.94 0.08 -27.75
N ALA A 391 -53.11 0.28 -26.44
CA ALA A 391 -53.49 -0.84 -25.56
C ALA A 391 -55.03 -0.92 -25.55
N PRO A 392 -55.66 -2.08 -25.23
CA PRO A 392 -55.96 -2.34 -23.82
C PRO A 392 -55.96 -3.82 -23.37
N ARG A 393 -55.86 -3.98 -22.05
CA ARG A 393 -56.36 -5.08 -21.19
C ARG A 393 -57.02 -6.30 -21.86
N ARG A 394 -56.55 -7.49 -21.47
CA ARG A 394 -57.30 -8.27 -20.46
C ARG A 394 -56.37 -9.04 -19.53
#